data_AF-A0A1A7BH40-F1
#
_entry.id   AF-A0A1A7BH40-F1
#
_cell.length_a   1.000
_cell.length_b   1.000
_cell.length_c   1.000
_cell.angle_alpha   90.00
_cell.angle_beta   90.00
_cell.angle_gamma   90.00
#
_symmetry.space_group_name_H-M   'P 1'
#
loop_
_entity.id
_entity.type
_entity.pdbx_description
1 polymer ?
#
loop_
_entity_poly.entity_id
_entity_poly.type
_entity_poly.pdbx_seq_one_letter_code
_entity_poly.pdbx_strand_id
1 'polypeptide(L)'
;MSDTRFKPGQSGNPKGRPPKARRPNVTAFEIVLDKRLTANVGGRERELTVEEVLQQQTLKDALAGKRMAIRKVLKMIEKREAALARKGGVRRTPMTFEQHHCADNANEAMRILGIAEPDPEFPSRWKVNAWATQAALSKPGRRKFTDKDVKDIKFFTSDPETLRWPRGRIA
;
A
#
# COMPACT_ATOMS: atom_id res chain seq x y z
N MET A 1 11.51 -44.66 -57.14
CA MET A 1 12.72 -44.13 -56.49
C MET A 1 12.59 -42.62 -56.45
N SER A 2 12.23 -42.06 -55.29
CA SER A 2 12.04 -40.62 -55.11
C SER A 2 13.40 -39.96 -54.88
N ASP A 3 13.78 -39.10 -55.83
CA ASP A 3 15.05 -38.38 -55.80
C ASP A 3 15.01 -37.30 -54.71
N THR A 4 15.86 -37.43 -53.70
CA THR A 4 15.87 -36.58 -52.49
C THR A 4 16.90 -35.46 -52.55
N ARG A 5 17.54 -35.25 -53.71
CA ARG A 5 18.53 -34.18 -53.89
C ARG A 5 17.86 -32.84 -54.18
N PHE A 6 18.33 -31.80 -53.49
CA PHE A 6 17.95 -30.42 -53.78
C PHE A 6 18.45 -30.01 -55.18
N LYS A 7 17.67 -29.21 -55.90
CA LYS A 7 18.05 -28.69 -57.21
C LYS A 7 19.28 -27.79 -57.10
N PRO A 8 20.21 -27.82 -58.07
CA PRO A 8 21.35 -26.90 -58.10
C PRO A 8 20.87 -25.45 -57.98
N GLY A 9 21.45 -24.69 -57.04
CA GLY A 9 21.04 -23.31 -56.73
C GLY A 9 19.92 -23.15 -55.69
N GLN A 10 19.31 -24.25 -55.24
CA GLN A 10 18.27 -24.23 -54.22
C GLN A 10 18.80 -24.78 -52.90
N SER A 11 19.05 -23.88 -51.93
CA SER A 11 19.40 -24.27 -50.56
C SER A 11 18.21 -24.97 -49.90
N GLY A 12 18.44 -26.16 -49.32
CA GLY A 12 17.45 -26.87 -48.52
C GLY A 12 17.02 -26.13 -47.24
N ASN A 13 17.69 -25.01 -46.90
CA ASN A 13 17.32 -24.14 -45.80
C ASN A 13 17.14 -22.69 -46.27
N PRO A 14 15.94 -22.29 -46.72
CA PRO A 14 15.66 -20.95 -47.24
C PRO A 14 15.78 -19.85 -46.17
N LYS A 15 15.70 -20.18 -44.88
CA LYS A 15 15.89 -19.21 -43.78
C LYS A 15 17.35 -19.02 -43.38
N GLY A 16 18.27 -19.73 -44.04
CA GLY A 16 19.69 -19.70 -43.71
C GLY A 16 20.01 -20.31 -42.35
N ARG A 17 21.31 -20.36 -42.02
CA ARG A 17 21.75 -20.80 -40.70
C ARG A 17 21.25 -19.78 -39.67
N PRO A 18 20.52 -20.19 -38.61
CA PRO A 18 20.10 -19.27 -37.57
C PRO A 18 21.32 -18.56 -36.96
N PRO A 19 21.22 -17.25 -36.67
CA PRO A 19 22.32 -16.50 -36.12
C PRO A 19 22.78 -17.14 -34.80
N LYS A 20 24.09 -17.18 -34.58
CA LYS A 20 24.67 -17.69 -33.34
C LYS A 20 24.05 -16.93 -32.17
N ALA A 21 23.38 -17.64 -31.26
CA ALA A 21 22.78 -17.03 -30.08
C ALA A 21 23.84 -16.17 -29.38
N ARG A 22 23.52 -14.88 -29.15
CA ARG A 22 24.38 -14.02 -28.33
C ARG A 22 24.46 -14.70 -26.97
N ARG A 23 25.67 -15.08 -26.56
CA ARG A 23 25.88 -15.56 -25.18
C ARG A 23 25.42 -14.42 -24.26
N PRO A 24 24.64 -14.70 -23.20
CA PRO A 24 24.44 -13.70 -22.17
C PRO A 24 25.83 -13.21 -21.74
N ASN A 25 25.98 -11.89 -21.55
CA ASN A 25 27.22 -11.28 -21.05
C ASN A 25 27.40 -11.69 -19.59
N VAL A 26 27.68 -12.97 -19.33
CA VAL A 26 27.97 -13.47 -18.00
C VAL A 26 29.40 -13.08 -17.71
N THR A 27 29.59 -12.24 -16.72
CA THR A 27 30.94 -11.82 -16.31
C THR A 27 31.62 -12.97 -15.59
N ALA A 28 32.96 -13.07 -15.66
CA ALA A 28 33.70 -14.08 -14.90
C ALA A 28 33.43 -13.99 -13.39
N PHE A 29 33.05 -12.80 -12.91
CA PHE A 29 32.66 -12.57 -11.51
C PHE A 29 31.35 -13.26 -11.13
N GLU A 30 30.32 -13.21 -11.99
CA GLU A 30 29.05 -13.92 -11.72
C GLU A 30 29.29 -15.42 -11.57
N ILE A 31 30.11 -16.00 -12.46
CA ILE A 31 30.46 -17.43 -12.40
C ILE A 31 31.15 -17.78 -11.07
N VAL A 32 31.99 -16.89 -10.54
CA VAL A 32 32.69 -17.11 -9.26
C VAL A 32 31.77 -16.92 -8.07
N LEU A 33 30.88 -15.91 -8.10
CA LEU A 33 29.95 -15.63 -7.02
C LEU A 33 28.86 -16.70 -6.89
N ASP A 34 28.45 -17.32 -8.01
CA ASP A 34 27.48 -18.42 -8.05
C ASP A 34 28.05 -19.76 -7.58
N LYS A 35 29.37 -19.88 -7.38
CA LYS A 35 29.97 -21.10 -6.82
C LYS A 35 29.43 -21.35 -5.42
N ARG A 36 29.20 -22.62 -5.10
CA ARG A 36 28.78 -23.05 -3.77
C ARG A 36 29.97 -23.52 -2.94
N LEU A 37 29.95 -23.15 -1.67
CA LEU A 37 30.91 -23.54 -0.65
C LEU A 37 30.14 -24.17 0.51
N THR A 38 30.67 -25.24 1.08
CA THR A 38 30.16 -25.81 2.33
C THR A 38 30.67 -24.97 3.49
N ALA A 39 29.76 -24.38 4.27
CA ALA A 39 30.09 -23.57 5.42
C ALA A 39 29.26 -24.00 6.64
N ASN A 40 29.86 -23.91 7.83
CA ASN A 40 29.15 -24.15 9.08
C ASN A 40 28.46 -22.87 9.57
N VAL A 41 27.13 -22.89 9.60
CA VAL A 41 26.30 -21.78 10.09
C VAL A 41 25.49 -22.26 11.27
N GLY A 42 25.82 -21.74 12.46
CA GLY A 42 25.09 -22.09 13.69
C GLY A 42 25.21 -23.56 14.08
N GLY A 43 26.35 -24.20 13.81
CA GLY A 43 26.60 -25.60 14.15
C GLY A 43 26.12 -26.62 13.13
N ARG A 44 25.58 -26.18 11.98
CA ARG A 44 25.12 -27.06 10.89
C ARG A 44 25.87 -26.74 9.61
N GLU A 45 26.32 -27.78 8.90
CA GLU A 45 26.87 -27.63 7.55
C GLU A 45 25.75 -27.28 6.56
N ARG A 46 25.99 -26.24 5.76
CA ARG A 46 25.10 -25.82 4.66
C ARG A 46 25.93 -25.45 3.45
N GLU A 47 25.44 -25.77 2.26
CA GLU A 47 25.95 -25.19 1.03
C GLU A 47 25.42 -23.76 0.89
N LEU A 48 26.34 -22.81 0.75
CA LEU A 48 26.06 -21.39 0.54
C LEU A 48 26.83 -20.88 -0.67
N THR A 49 26.35 -19.82 -1.31
CA THR A 49 27.12 -19.18 -2.40
C THR A 49 28.33 -18.43 -1.83
N VAL A 50 29.34 -18.20 -2.68
CA VAL A 50 30.52 -17.38 -2.29
C VAL A 50 30.09 -15.99 -1.82
N GLU A 51 29.07 -15.41 -2.46
CA GLU A 51 28.53 -14.12 -2.05
C GLU A 51 27.94 -14.16 -0.64
N GLU A 52 27.10 -15.15 -0.33
CA GLU A 52 26.46 -15.30 0.99
C GLU A 52 27.50 -15.48 2.09
N VAL A 53 28.53 -16.31 1.85
CA VAL A 53 29.63 -16.53 2.81
C VAL A 53 30.37 -15.22 3.08
N LEU A 54 30.68 -14.45 2.04
CA LEU A 54 31.39 -13.19 2.17
C LEU A 54 30.57 -12.13 2.93
N GLN A 55 29.26 -12.07 2.68
CA GLN A 55 28.35 -11.18 3.41
C GLN A 55 28.26 -11.57 4.89
N GLN A 56 28.14 -12.86 5.21
CA GLN A 56 28.12 -13.33 6.61
C GLN A 56 29.43 -13.05 7.34
N GLN A 57 30.57 -13.28 6.71
CA GLN A 57 31.87 -12.97 7.30
C GLN A 57 32.04 -11.46 7.55
N THR A 58 31.60 -10.64 6.60
CA THR A 58 31.62 -9.17 6.76
C THR A 58 30.73 -8.72 7.92
N LEU A 59 29.57 -9.36 8.12
CA LEU A 59 28.70 -9.08 9.25
C LEU A 59 29.34 -9.49 10.58
N LYS A 60 29.93 -10.68 10.66
CA LYS A 60 30.66 -11.14 11.86
C LYS A 60 31.78 -10.17 12.24
N ASP A 61 32.56 -9.73 11.26
CA ASP A 61 33.64 -8.75 11.44
C ASP A 61 33.13 -7.38 11.88
N ALA A 62 31.98 -6.94 11.39
CA ALA A 62 31.35 -5.70 11.81
C ALA A 62 30.86 -5.79 13.26
N LEU A 63 30.24 -6.91 13.66
CA LEU A 63 29.81 -7.18 15.03
C LEU A 63 31.01 -7.27 16.00
N ALA A 64 32.16 -7.74 15.52
CA ALA A 64 33.42 -7.74 16.26
C ALA A 64 34.08 -6.34 16.36
N GLY A 65 33.46 -5.29 15.82
CA GLY A 65 33.94 -3.91 15.97
C GLY A 65 34.91 -3.43 14.89
N LYS A 66 35.18 -4.21 13.83
CA LYS A 66 36.10 -3.78 12.76
C LYS A 66 35.48 -2.63 11.96
N ARG A 67 36.05 -1.43 12.10
CA ARG A 67 35.55 -0.17 11.51
C ARG A 67 35.25 -0.26 10.01
N MET A 68 36.11 -0.92 9.22
CA MET A 68 35.91 -1.07 7.77
C MET A 68 34.73 -1.98 7.42
N ALA A 69 34.53 -3.05 8.19
CA ALA A 69 33.39 -3.95 8.03
C ALA A 69 32.08 -3.26 8.40
N ILE A 70 32.06 -2.51 9.51
CA ILE A 70 30.90 -1.68 9.92
C ILE A 70 30.50 -0.73 8.79
N ARG A 71 31.46 0.02 8.24
CA ARG A 71 31.19 0.96 7.14
C ARG A 71 30.64 0.24 5.90
N LYS A 72 31.12 -0.98 5.61
CA LYS A 72 30.63 -1.78 4.49
C LYS A 72 29.18 -2.25 4.71
N VAL A 73 28.85 -2.73 5.91
CA VAL A 73 27.49 -3.15 6.29
C VAL A 73 26.52 -1.98 6.22
N LEU A 74 26.88 -0.82 6.77
CA LEU A 74 26.04 0.39 6.69
C LEU A 74 25.72 0.77 5.23
N LYS A 75 26.71 0.69 4.34
CA LYS A 75 26.50 0.92 2.91
C LYS A 75 25.59 -0.12 2.25
N MET A 76 25.63 -1.37 2.70
CA MET A 76 24.71 -2.42 2.24
C MET A 76 23.28 -2.14 2.69
N ILE A 77 23.09 -1.68 3.94
CA ILE A 77 21.79 -1.28 4.49
C ILE A 77 21.22 -0.11 3.68
N GLU A 78 22.00 0.95 3.47
CA GLU A 78 21.60 2.12 2.68
C GLU A 78 21.14 1.74 1.27
N LYS A 79 21.90 0.87 0.58
CA LYS A 79 21.51 0.35 -0.73
C LYS A 79 20.20 -0.44 -0.70
N ARG A 80 20.00 -1.27 0.34
CA ARG A 80 18.76 -2.04 0.51
C ARG A 80 17.58 -1.12 0.73
N GLU A 81 17.71 -0.11 1.57
CA GLU A 81 16.67 0.88 1.82
C GLU A 81 16.34 1.69 0.56
N ALA A 82 17.34 2.15 -0.19
CA ALA A 82 17.12 2.82 -1.47
C ALA A 82 16.42 1.91 -2.50
N ALA A 83 16.78 0.63 -2.56
CA ALA A 83 16.11 -0.34 -3.43
C ALA A 83 14.66 -0.61 -3.00
N LEU A 84 14.42 -0.72 -1.69
CA LEU A 84 13.07 -0.87 -1.13
C LEU A 84 12.23 0.39 -1.36
N ALA A 85 12.78 1.59 -1.23
CA ALA A 85 12.08 2.83 -1.54
C ALA A 85 11.72 2.93 -3.03
N ARG A 86 12.63 2.51 -3.93
CA ARG A 86 12.36 2.43 -5.38
C ARG A 86 11.28 1.41 -5.73
N LYS A 87 11.25 0.26 -5.05
CA LYS A 87 10.20 -0.75 -5.21
C LYS A 87 8.90 -0.38 -4.49
N GLY A 88 9.02 0.40 -3.42
CA GLY A 88 7.97 0.83 -2.50
C GLY A 88 7.24 2.09 -2.94
N GLY A 89 7.07 2.29 -4.26
CA GLY A 89 5.89 3.02 -4.69
C GLY A 89 4.70 2.22 -4.19
N VAL A 90 4.04 2.69 -3.13
CA VAL A 90 2.80 2.10 -2.61
C VAL A 90 1.94 1.80 -3.83
N ARG A 91 1.66 0.52 -4.11
CA ARG A 91 0.65 0.17 -5.12
C ARG A 91 -0.63 0.80 -4.63
N ARG A 92 -0.94 1.99 -5.11
CA ARG A 92 -2.25 2.61 -4.93
C ARG A 92 -3.21 1.63 -5.58
N THR A 93 -3.90 0.84 -4.77
CA THR A 93 -5.06 0.09 -5.25
C THR A 93 -5.94 1.09 -5.97
N PRO A 94 -6.39 0.79 -7.20
CA PRO A 94 -7.34 1.66 -7.89
C PRO A 94 -8.49 1.93 -6.92
N MET A 95 -8.68 3.20 -6.56
CA MET A 95 -9.80 3.59 -5.72
C MET A 95 -11.04 3.39 -6.57
N THR A 96 -11.84 2.39 -6.23
CA THR A 96 -13.15 2.20 -6.87
C THR A 96 -14.07 3.29 -6.34
N PHE A 97 -14.51 4.18 -7.23
CA PHE A 97 -15.57 5.13 -6.91
C PHE A 97 -16.91 4.47 -7.21
N GLU A 98 -17.74 4.30 -6.18
CA GLU A 98 -19.13 3.88 -6.34
C GLU A 98 -20.04 5.09 -6.08
N GLN A 99 -20.93 5.38 -7.02
CA GLN A 99 -21.96 6.40 -6.85
C GLN A 99 -23.27 5.73 -6.49
N HIS A 100 -23.70 5.91 -5.24
CA HIS A 100 -24.99 5.44 -4.76
C HIS A 100 -25.99 6.61 -4.78
N HIS A 101 -27.17 6.41 -5.37
CA HIS A 101 -28.24 7.43 -5.45
C HIS A 101 -29.33 7.28 -4.38
N CYS A 102 -29.01 6.62 -3.25
CA CYS A 102 -29.91 6.54 -2.10
C CYS A 102 -29.54 7.57 -1.04
N ALA A 103 -30.53 8.04 -0.28
CA ALA A 103 -30.30 8.94 0.84
C ALA A 103 -29.47 8.29 1.96
N ASP A 104 -29.48 6.96 2.04
CA ASP A 104 -28.81 6.20 3.09
C ASP A 104 -27.32 5.97 2.85
N ASN A 105 -26.80 6.35 1.67
CA ASN A 105 -25.38 6.18 1.36
C ASN A 105 -24.46 6.93 2.33
N ALA A 106 -24.92 8.06 2.88
CA ALA A 106 -24.18 8.90 3.80
C ALA A 106 -24.30 8.43 5.25
N ASN A 107 -25.25 7.55 5.56
CA ASN A 107 -25.53 7.12 6.94
C ASN A 107 -24.31 6.47 7.57
N GLU A 108 -23.67 5.55 6.86
CA GLU A 108 -22.49 4.85 7.36
C GLU A 108 -21.30 5.80 7.55
N ALA A 109 -21.11 6.74 6.63
CA ALA A 109 -20.09 7.77 6.78
C ALA A 109 -20.36 8.68 7.98
N MET A 110 -21.62 9.09 8.20
CA MET A 110 -22.01 9.90 9.35
C MET A 110 -21.80 9.15 10.68
N ARG A 111 -22.06 7.83 10.71
CA ARG A 111 -21.79 6.95 11.85
C ARG A 111 -20.31 6.87 12.16
N ILE A 112 -19.48 6.59 11.15
CA ILE A 112 -18.02 6.47 11.29
C ILE A 112 -17.42 7.80 11.78
N LEU A 113 -17.95 8.93 11.30
CA LEU A 113 -17.52 10.26 11.72
C LEU A 113 -18.11 10.70 13.07
N GLY A 114 -18.97 9.90 13.69
CA GLY A 114 -19.65 10.24 14.94
C GLY A 114 -20.58 11.45 14.83
N ILE A 115 -21.06 11.75 13.63
CA ILE A 115 -21.98 12.87 13.36
C ILE A 115 -23.42 12.48 13.67
N ALA A 116 -23.83 11.28 13.29
CA ALA A 116 -25.17 10.76 13.51
C ALA A 116 -25.12 9.26 13.77
N GLU A 117 -26.05 8.78 14.59
CA GLU A 117 -26.17 7.37 14.97
C GLU A 117 -27.64 6.94 14.88
N PRO A 118 -27.91 5.65 14.62
CA PRO A 118 -29.27 5.13 14.66
C PRO A 118 -29.84 5.21 16.07
N ASP A 119 -31.11 5.58 16.18
CA ASP A 119 -31.83 5.66 17.45
C ASP A 119 -31.95 4.25 18.07
N PRO A 120 -31.52 4.03 19.32
CA PRO A 120 -31.58 2.71 19.96
C PRO A 120 -32.98 2.10 19.99
N GLU A 121 -34.01 2.93 20.13
CA GLU A 121 -35.42 2.49 20.17
C GLU A 121 -36.01 2.28 18.77
N PHE A 122 -35.51 3.01 17.78
CA PHE A 122 -36.04 3.02 16.41
C PHE A 122 -34.90 3.03 15.39
N PRO A 123 -34.30 1.87 15.05
CA PRO A 123 -33.09 1.81 14.21
C PRO A 123 -33.24 2.42 12.80
N SER A 124 -34.46 2.57 12.29
CA SER A 124 -34.74 3.26 11.02
C SER A 124 -34.65 4.78 11.12
N ARG A 125 -34.60 5.34 12.33
CA ARG A 125 -34.46 6.76 12.61
C ARG A 125 -33.02 7.05 13.00
N TRP A 126 -32.45 8.08 12.38
CA TRP A 126 -31.12 8.56 12.71
C TRP A 126 -31.21 9.82 13.56
N LYS A 127 -30.40 9.89 14.61
CA LYS A 127 -30.23 11.07 15.45
C LYS A 127 -28.85 11.65 15.23
N VAL A 128 -28.79 12.97 15.12
CA VAL A 128 -27.53 13.72 15.02
C VAL A 128 -26.97 13.90 16.41
N ASN A 129 -25.67 13.71 16.58
CA ASN A 129 -25.01 13.90 17.86
C ASN A 129 -25.00 15.39 18.26
N ALA A 130 -25.13 15.66 19.56
CA ALA A 130 -25.27 17.02 20.11
C ALA A 130 -24.19 17.99 19.62
N TRP A 131 -22.93 17.54 19.52
CA TRP A 131 -21.82 18.38 19.07
C TRP A 131 -22.00 18.84 17.61
N ALA A 132 -22.51 17.97 16.74
CA ALA A 132 -22.70 18.26 15.32
C ALA A 132 -23.88 19.23 15.14
N THR A 133 -24.97 19.01 15.89
CA THR A 133 -26.08 19.96 15.96
C THR A 133 -25.64 21.31 16.50
N GLN A 134 -24.85 21.35 17.58
CA GLN A 134 -24.30 22.58 18.14
C GLN A 134 -23.42 23.32 17.13
N ALA A 135 -22.56 22.60 16.40
CA ALA A 135 -21.73 23.18 15.36
C ALA A 135 -22.58 23.80 14.24
N ALA A 136 -23.70 23.17 13.87
CA ALA A 136 -24.63 23.71 12.90
C ALA A 136 -25.37 24.97 13.42
N LEU A 137 -25.84 24.95 14.67
CA LEU A 137 -26.51 26.09 15.31
C LEU A 137 -25.59 27.31 15.48
N SER A 138 -24.30 27.08 15.68
CA SER A 138 -23.30 28.13 15.90
C SER A 138 -22.92 28.88 14.61
N LYS A 139 -23.32 28.40 13.44
CA LYS A 139 -23.00 29.06 12.17
C LYS A 139 -23.75 30.40 12.00
N PRO A 140 -23.04 31.48 11.62
CA PRO A 140 -23.67 32.76 11.31
C PRO A 140 -24.50 32.69 10.00
N GLY A 141 -25.46 33.60 9.83
CA GLY A 141 -26.17 33.79 8.56
C GLY A 141 -27.34 32.84 8.28
N ARG A 142 -27.92 32.18 9.29
CA ARG A 142 -29.15 31.37 9.15
C ARG A 142 -30.41 32.18 9.49
N ARG A 143 -31.55 31.83 8.88
CA ARG A 143 -32.89 32.34 9.22
C ARG A 143 -33.20 32.09 10.71
N LYS A 144 -34.11 32.87 11.30
CA LYS A 144 -34.72 32.54 12.59
C LYS A 144 -35.40 31.16 12.52
N PHE A 145 -35.28 30.41 13.60
CA PHE A 145 -35.93 29.13 13.81
C PHE A 145 -37.36 29.37 14.29
N THR A 146 -38.31 28.70 13.65
CA THR A 146 -39.68 28.63 14.15
C THR A 146 -39.75 27.66 15.34
N ASP A 147 -40.81 27.72 16.14
CA ASP A 147 -41.05 26.74 17.20
C ASP A 147 -41.07 25.29 16.68
N LYS A 148 -41.54 25.09 15.46
CA LYS A 148 -41.50 23.79 14.78
C LYS A 148 -40.06 23.36 14.51
N ASP A 149 -39.24 24.25 13.97
CA ASP A 149 -37.82 23.96 13.70
C ASP A 149 -37.10 23.58 15.00
N VAL A 150 -37.38 24.28 16.10
CA VAL A 150 -36.80 23.98 17.42
C VAL A 150 -37.22 22.58 17.89
N LYS A 151 -38.51 22.23 17.77
CA LYS A 151 -39.03 20.91 18.13
C LYS A 151 -38.39 19.81 17.28
N ASP A 152 -38.31 20.01 15.97
CA ASP A 152 -37.73 19.04 15.04
C ASP A 152 -36.24 18.83 15.32
N ILE A 153 -35.48 19.91 15.55
CA ILE A 153 -34.05 19.82 15.90
C ILE A 153 -33.87 19.07 17.22
N LYS A 154 -34.68 19.36 18.25
CA LYS A 154 -34.61 18.61 19.51
C LYS A 154 -34.96 17.14 19.33
N PHE A 155 -35.95 16.83 18.51
CA PHE A 155 -36.40 15.47 18.26
C PHE A 155 -35.35 14.61 17.56
N PHE A 156 -34.62 15.18 16.59
CA PHE A 156 -33.58 14.50 15.81
C PHE A 156 -32.16 14.65 16.38
N THR A 157 -32.00 15.21 17.57
CA THR A 157 -30.68 15.36 18.21
C THR A 157 -30.56 14.47 19.44
N SER A 158 -29.43 13.79 19.58
CA SER A 158 -29.06 13.09 20.82
C SER A 158 -28.75 14.12 21.92
N ASP A 159 -29.23 13.90 23.14
CA ASP A 159 -29.04 14.79 24.30
C ASP A 159 -29.37 16.28 24.01
N PRO A 160 -30.59 16.59 23.54
CA PRO A 160 -30.94 17.92 23.04
C PRO A 160 -30.89 19.01 24.11
N GLU A 161 -30.96 18.65 25.39
CA GLU A 161 -30.87 19.58 26.52
C GLU A 161 -29.47 20.19 26.67
N THR A 162 -28.45 19.61 26.04
CA THR A 162 -27.09 20.15 26.04
C THR A 162 -26.90 21.31 25.04
N LEU A 163 -27.87 21.53 24.14
CA LEU A 163 -27.77 22.51 23.06
C LEU A 163 -27.92 23.95 23.56
N ARG A 164 -27.00 24.81 23.11
CA ARG A 164 -27.03 26.25 23.32
C ARG A 164 -27.64 26.94 22.11
N TRP A 165 -28.85 27.45 22.31
CA TRP A 165 -29.60 28.16 21.28
C TRP A 165 -29.07 29.59 21.05
N PRO A 166 -28.98 30.04 19.78
CA PRO A 166 -28.59 31.41 19.48
C PRO A 166 -29.64 32.41 19.98
N ARG A 167 -29.20 33.41 20.76
CA ARG A 167 -30.06 34.47 21.31
C ARG A 167 -30.80 35.23 20.21
N GLY A 168 -32.10 35.46 20.39
CA GLY A 168 -32.93 36.25 19.46
C GLY A 168 -33.21 35.61 18.10
N ARG A 169 -32.84 34.33 17.91
CA ARG A 169 -33.07 33.56 16.68
C ARG A 169 -34.18 32.52 16.78
N ILE A 170 -34.81 32.37 17.94
CA ILE A 170 -36.07 31.63 18.05
C ILE A 170 -37.18 32.65 17.87
N ALA A 171 -38.11 32.37 16.95
CA ALA A 171 -39.23 33.25 16.60
C ALA A 171 -40.25 33.36 17.73
#